data_AF-A0A0L0FHL1-F1
#
_entry.id   AF-A0A0L0FHL1-F1
#
_cell.length_a   1.000
_cell.length_b   1.000
_cell.length_c   1.000
_cell.angle_alpha   90.00
_cell.angle_beta   90.00
_cell.angle_gamma   90.00
#
_symmetry.space_group_name_H-M   'P 1'
#
loop_
_entity.id
_entity.type
_entity.pdbx_description
1 polymer ?
#
loop_
_entity_poly.entity_id
_entity_poly.type
_entity_poly.pdbx_seq_one_letter_code
_entity_poly.pdbx_strand_id
1 'polypeptide(L)'
;HCHIDYGHNVLSNTDRRNHPVLIHCNKGKHRVGCMIGCLRKAQKWSMIFSFDEYQRFSGTKVRILDQQFIELFNIDTIAIDKRKQLADW
;
A
#
# COMPACT_ATOMS: atom_id res chain seq x y z
N HIS A 1 -5.05 10.69 13.87
CA HIS A 1 -3.87 11.24 13.15
C HIS A 1 -2.95 10.05 12.85
N CYS A 2 -3.17 9.36 11.72
CA CYS A 2 -2.39 8.16 11.39
C CYS A 2 -1.02 8.60 10.88
N HIS A 3 -0.05 8.64 11.78
CA HIS A 3 1.36 8.54 11.42
C HIS A 3 1.53 7.15 10.77
N ILE A 4 1.46 7.09 9.45
CA ILE A 4 1.87 5.89 8.73
C ILE A 4 3.39 5.88 8.87
N ASP A 5 3.90 5.08 9.80
CA ASP A 5 5.31 4.76 9.85
C ASP A 5 5.68 4.16 8.50
N TYR A 6 6.52 4.88 7.75
CA TYR A 6 7.13 4.41 6.51
C TYR A 6 8.12 3.23 6.74
N GLY A 7 8.19 2.70 7.97
CA GLY A 7 9.00 1.56 8.36
C GLY A 7 8.29 0.21 8.24
N HIS A 8 8.92 -0.81 8.85
CA HIS A 8 8.62 -2.25 8.82
C HIS A 8 7.16 -2.74 8.99
N ASN A 9 6.17 -1.86 9.22
CA ASN A 9 4.80 -2.21 9.59
C ASN A 9 3.71 -1.61 8.70
N VAL A 10 4.03 -1.14 7.50
CA VAL A 10 3.06 -0.44 6.62
C VAL A 10 1.81 -1.26 6.27
N LEU A 11 1.86 -2.60 6.36
CA LEU A 11 0.75 -3.51 6.04
C LEU A 11 0.13 -4.20 7.26
N SER A 12 0.56 -3.87 8.49
CA SER A 12 0.15 -4.60 9.70
C SER A 12 -1.36 -4.55 9.97
N ASN A 13 -2.00 -3.46 9.55
CA ASN A 13 -3.42 -3.15 9.72
C ASN A 13 -4.33 -3.61 8.57
N THR A 14 -3.79 -4.27 7.53
CA THR A 14 -4.56 -4.72 6.35
C THR A 14 -5.01 -6.18 6.46
N ASP A 15 -5.12 -6.68 7.68
CA ASP A 15 -5.60 -8.02 7.99
C ASP A 15 -7.10 -8.13 7.73
N ARG A 16 -7.54 -9.20 7.05
CA ARG A 16 -8.97 -9.45 6.82
C ARG A 16 -9.81 -9.43 8.09
N ARG A 17 -9.23 -9.82 9.22
CA ARG A 17 -9.90 -9.86 10.53
C ARG A 17 -10.23 -8.48 11.08
N ASN A 18 -9.59 -7.43 10.57
CA ASN A 18 -9.84 -6.06 10.99
C ASN A 18 -10.93 -5.37 10.15
N HIS A 19 -11.52 -6.04 9.15
CA HIS A 19 -12.52 -5.42 8.30
C HIS A 19 -13.86 -5.16 9.01
N PRO A 20 -14.52 -4.03 8.68
CA PRO A 20 -14.15 -3.02 7.68
C PRO A 20 -13.07 -2.03 8.19
N VAL A 21 -12.05 -1.75 7.36
CA VAL A 21 -10.98 -0.79 7.66
C VAL A 21 -11.05 0.37 6.67
N LEU A 22 -11.08 1.60 7.16
CA LEU A 22 -10.95 2.81 6.33
C LEU A 22 -9.50 3.29 6.37
N ILE A 23 -8.78 3.16 5.26
CA ILE A 23 -7.45 3.74 5.10
C ILE A 23 -7.60 5.13 4.47
N HIS A 24 -7.20 6.18 5.19
CA HIS A 24 -7.23 7.53 4.66
C HIS A 24 -5.97 8.32 5.05
N CYS A 25 -5.62 9.30 4.21
CA CYS A 25 -4.67 10.35 4.57
C CYS A 25 -5.33 11.71 4.35
N ASN A 26 -4.66 12.82 4.67
CA ASN A 26 -5.26 14.17 4.58
C ASN A 26 -5.95 14.46 3.24
N LYS A 27 -5.42 13.94 2.12
CA LYS A 27 -6.06 14.06 0.80
C LYS A 27 -6.36 12.70 0.14
N GLY A 28 -6.13 11.58 0.83
CA GLY A 28 -6.31 10.23 0.30
C GLY A 28 -5.45 9.83 -0.92
N LYS A 29 -4.52 10.68 -1.38
CA LYS A 29 -3.83 10.50 -2.67
C LYS A 29 -2.48 9.80 -2.54
N HIS A 30 -1.48 10.49 -2.00
CA HIS A 30 -0.09 10.00 -2.03
C HIS A 30 0.17 8.86 -1.03
N ARG A 31 -0.11 9.11 0.26
CA ARG A 31 0.21 8.13 1.32
C ARG A 31 -0.63 6.84 1.23
N VAL A 32 -1.90 6.98 0.86
CA VAL A 32 -2.78 5.81 0.66
C VAL A 32 -2.39 5.06 -0.61
N GLY A 33 -2.13 5.79 -1.70
CA GLY A 33 -1.69 5.19 -2.96
C GLY A 33 -0.39 4.39 -2.84
N CYS A 34 0.62 4.91 -2.16
CA CYS A 34 1.85 4.15 -1.86
C CYS A 34 1.57 2.88 -1.06
N MET A 35 0.74 2.99 0.00
CA MET A 35 0.40 1.85 0.85
C MET A 35 -0.36 0.76 0.08
N ILE A 36 -1.29 1.13 -0.80
CA ILE A 36 -1.99 0.21 -1.70
C ILE A 36 -1.01 -0.42 -2.70
N GLY A 37 -0.10 0.36 -3.31
CA GLY A 37 0.92 -0.16 -4.20
C GLY A 37 1.83 -1.20 -3.53
N CYS A 38 2.24 -0.94 -2.30
CA CYS A 38 2.98 -1.89 -1.45
C CYS A 38 2.16 -3.16 -1.14
N LEU A 39 0.87 -3.02 -0.85
CA LEU A 39 -0.05 -4.13 -0.61
C LEU A 39 -0.20 -5.01 -1.87
N ARG A 40 -0.43 -4.41 -3.04
CA ARG A 40 -0.51 -5.13 -4.33
C ARG A 40 0.76 -5.90 -4.62
N LYS A 41 1.92 -5.32 -4.33
CA LYS A 41 3.21 -6.01 -4.43
C LYS A 41 3.26 -7.24 -3.52
N ALA A 42 2.81 -7.12 -2.26
CA ALA A 42 2.74 -8.23 -1.32
C ALA A 42 1.72 -9.31 -1.74
N GLN A 43 0.64 -8.93 -2.41
CA GLN A 43 -0.32 -9.84 -3.06
C GLN A 43 0.22 -10.47 -4.36
N LYS A 44 1.48 -10.17 -4.76
CA LYS A 44 2.11 -10.63 -6.00
C LYS A 44 1.38 -10.17 -7.28
N TRP A 45 0.74 -9.00 -7.24
CA TRP A 45 0.22 -8.38 -8.46
C TRP A 45 1.36 -7.90 -9.35
N SER A 46 1.10 -7.84 -10.66
CA SER A 46 2.04 -7.25 -11.61
C SER A 46 2.21 -5.76 -11.31
N MET A 47 3.47 -5.31 -11.33
CA MET A 47 3.86 -3.93 -11.03
C MET A 47 3.17 -2.91 -11.93
N ILE A 48 2.84 -3.29 -13.17
CA ILE A 48 2.09 -2.44 -14.10
C ILE A 48 0.67 -2.16 -13.57
N PHE A 49 -0.04 -3.18 -13.08
CA PHE A 49 -1.38 -3.00 -12.52
C PHE A 49 -1.34 -2.20 -11.21
N SER A 50 -0.33 -2.42 -10.37
CA SER A 50 -0.14 -1.63 -9.15
C SER A 50 0.08 -0.14 -9.43
N PHE A 51 0.82 0.19 -10.49
CA PHE A 51 1.03 1.58 -10.90
C PHE A 51 -0.19 2.21 -11.56
N ASP A 52 -0.94 1.45 -12.37
CA ASP A 52 -2.20 1.92 -12.95
C ASP A 52 -3.21 2.30 -11.85
N GLU A 53 -3.35 1.42 -10.85
CA GLU A 53 -4.20 1.66 -9.69
C GLU A 53 -3.74 2.91 -8.92
N TYR A 54 -2.43 3.01 -8.63
CA TYR A 54 -1.85 4.17 -7.96
C TYR A 54 -2.14 5.47 -8.72
N GLN A 55 -1.94 5.51 -10.05
CA GLN A 55 -2.18 6.71 -10.85
C GLN A 55 -3.66 7.09 -10.84
N ARG A 56 -4.55 6.11 -10.95
CA ARG A 56 -6.00 6.32 -10.93
C ARG A 56 -6.48 6.94 -9.62
N PHE A 57 -5.90 6.57 -8.48
CA PHE A 57 -6.25 7.13 -7.17
C PHE A 57 -5.46 8.40 -6.80
N SER A 58 -4.29 8.62 -7.39
CA SER A 58 -3.47 9.83 -7.14
C SER A 58 -4.01 11.09 -7.79
N GLY A 59 -4.86 10.94 -8.81
CA GLY A 59 -5.43 12.04 -9.58
C GLY A 59 -4.34 12.85 -10.30
N THR A 60 -4.52 14.16 -10.42
CA THR A 60 -3.70 15.03 -11.29
C THR A 60 -2.26 15.27 -10.84
N LYS A 61 -1.83 14.79 -9.66
CA LYS A 61 -0.46 14.99 -9.14
C LYS A 61 0.20 13.67 -8.78
N VAL A 62 0.57 12.90 -9.79
CA VAL A 62 1.42 11.72 -9.66
C VAL A 62 2.83 12.16 -9.28
N ARG A 63 3.41 11.53 -8.26
CA ARG A 63 4.81 11.77 -7.85
C ARG A 63 5.66 10.56 -8.24
N ILE A 64 6.76 10.83 -8.94
CA ILE A 64 7.73 9.80 -9.34
C ILE A 64 8.35 9.13 -8.11
N LEU A 65 8.60 9.89 -7.04
CA LEU A 65 9.12 9.37 -5.77
C LEU A 65 8.23 8.29 -5.14
N ASP A 66 6.91 8.43 -5.31
CA ASP A 66 5.95 7.44 -4.78
C ASP A 66 5.99 6.14 -5.61
N GLN A 67 6.17 6.24 -6.94
CA GLN A 67 6.36 5.07 -7.79
C GLN A 67 7.68 4.36 -7.50
N GLN A 68 8.78 5.11 -7.34
CA GLN A 68 10.08 4.58 -6.94
C GLN A 68 10.01 3.91 -5.57
N PHE A 69 9.24 4.47 -4.63
CA PHE A 69 9.04 3.84 -3.33
C PHE A 69 8.37 2.47 -3.46
N ILE A 70 7.28 2.36 -4.23
CA ILE A 70 6.58 1.09 -4.48
C ILE A 70 7.52 0.08 -5.19
N GLU A 71 8.33 0.55 -6.13
CA GLU A 71 9.30 -0.28 -6.86
C GLU A 71 10.39 -0.83 -5.94
N LEU A 72 10.96 0.01 -5.07
CA LEU A 72 12.04 -0.38 -4.16
C LEU A 72 11.54 -1.04 -2.88
N PHE A 73 10.24 -1.07 -2.65
CA PHE A 73 9.64 -1.64 -1.45
C PHE A 73 9.95 -3.13 -1.33
N ASN A 74 10.79 -3.51 -0.36
CA ASN A 74 11.09 -4.91 -0.10
C ASN A 74 9.96 -5.53 0.74
N ILE A 75 9.35 -6.60 0.25
CA ILE A 75 8.27 -7.29 0.97
C ILE A 75 8.83 -8.13 2.12
N ASP A 76 10.05 -8.65 1.97
CA ASP A 76 10.68 -9.57 2.92
C ASP A 76 11.09 -8.88 4.22
N THR A 77 11.22 -7.54 4.21
CA THR A 77 11.49 -6.76 5.43
C THR A 77 10.24 -6.61 6.30
N ILE A 78 9.06 -6.83 5.75
CA ILE A 78 7.80 -6.69 6.48
C ILE A 78 7.50 -8.04 7.11
N ALA A 79 7.23 -8.06 8.41
CA ALA A 79 6.66 -9.24 9.07
C ALA A 79 5.20 -9.40 8.67
N ILE A 80 4.94 -9.72 7.39
CA ILE A 80 3.64 -10.21 6.97
C ILE A 80 3.55 -11.63 7.48
N ASP A 81 2.86 -11.82 8.59
CA ASP A 81 2.44 -13.15 9.01
C ASP A 81 1.68 -13.77 7.84
N LYS A 82 2.25 -14.80 7.21
CA LYS A 82 1.66 -15.50 6.05
C LYS A 82 0.29 -16.10 6.37
N ARG A 83 -0.07 -16.20 7.66
CA ARG A 83 -1.40 -16.60 8.13
C ARG A 83 -2.40 -15.44 8.15
N LYS A 84 -1.94 -14.18 8.15
CA LYS A 84 -2.80 -13.03 7.88
C LYS A 84 -3.24 -13.15 6.43
N GLN A 85 -4.52 -13.41 6.25
CA GLN A 85 -5.13 -13.27 4.94
C GLN A 85 -5.09 -11.78 4.61
N LEU A 86 -4.11 -11.40 3.78
CA LEU A 86 -4.15 -10.10 3.13
C LEU A 86 -5.50 -9.99 2.45
N ALA A 87 -6.14 -8.84 2.61
CA ALA A 87 -7.37 -8.59 1.89
C ALA A 87 -7.13 -8.73 0.39
N ASP A 88 -8.11 -9.22 -0.36
CA ASP A 88 -8.01 -9.54 -1.80
C ASP A 88 -8.69 -8.52 -2.71
N TRP A 89 -9.38 -7.55 -2.12
CA TRP A 89 -10.01 -6.43 -2.83
C TRP A 89 -8.98 -5.51 -3.46
#